data_AF-A0A1I0CCD8-F1
#
_entry.id   AF-A0A1I0CCD8-F1
#
_cell.length_a   1.000
_cell.length_b   1.000
_cell.length_c   1.000
_cell.angle_alpha   90.00
_cell.angle_beta   90.00
_cell.angle_gamma   90.00
#
_symmetry.space_group_name_H-M   'P 1'
#
loop_
_entity.id
_entity.type
_entity.pdbx_description
1 polymer ?
#
loop_
_entity_poly.entity_id
_entity_poly.type
_entity_poly.pdbx_seq_one_letter_code
_entity_poly.pdbx_strand_id
1 'polypeptide(L)'
;MQTLQFHSKWEKTIAEKDRQSIEEVFKNTCIEAEDTIEFTLLSQAVNHKGELLLITLIHNTTNQNFTLNNQTIGYKTDEQNIIKHSFTYPTLTIPPKTSTPWTFIFPQEVPGTSRVLSIFVE
;
A
#
# COMPACT_ATOMS: atom_id res chain seq x y z
N MET A 1 1.66 0.07 -19.47
CA MET A 1 2.74 0.73 -18.71
C MET A 1 2.10 1.57 -17.61
N GLN A 2 2.54 1.42 -16.35
CA GLN A 2 2.04 2.24 -15.25
C GLN A 2 2.84 3.54 -15.10
N THR A 3 2.28 4.52 -14.38
CA THR A 3 2.95 5.76 -13.97
C THR A 3 3.08 5.80 -12.45
N LEU A 4 4.25 6.16 -11.91
CA LEU A 4 4.40 6.42 -10.48
C LEU A 4 3.93 7.85 -10.16
N GLN A 5 3.02 7.98 -9.20
CA GLN A 5 2.55 9.27 -8.71
C GLN A 5 2.54 9.29 -7.18
N PHE A 6 3.07 10.37 -6.60
CA PHE A 6 3.04 10.58 -5.16
C PHE A 6 1.82 11.43 -4.81
N HIS A 7 1.07 11.00 -3.79
CA HIS A 7 0.00 11.83 -3.25
C HIS A 7 0.59 13.10 -2.62
N SER A 8 -0.12 14.24 -2.67
CA SER A 8 0.35 15.53 -2.14
C SER A 8 0.82 15.50 -0.67
N LYS A 9 0.23 14.62 0.14
CA LYS A 9 0.67 14.33 1.52
C LYS A 9 2.08 13.76 1.59
N TRP A 10 2.45 12.88 0.65
CA TRP A 10 3.77 12.28 0.55
C TRP A 10 4.81 13.24 -0.01
N GLU A 11 4.45 14.04 -1.03
CA GLU A 11 5.40 14.94 -1.70
C GLU A 11 6.10 15.91 -0.73
N LYS A 12 5.41 16.30 0.35
CA LYS A 12 5.93 17.27 1.32
C LYS A 12 6.73 16.65 2.46
N THR A 13 6.61 15.34 2.69
CA THR A 13 7.11 14.69 3.92
C THR A 13 8.06 13.55 3.65
N ILE A 14 8.14 13.03 2.43
CA ILE A 14 9.02 11.92 2.11
C ILE A 14 10.48 12.38 2.04
N ALA A 15 11.37 11.65 2.71
CA ALA A 15 12.80 11.88 2.57
C ALA A 15 13.28 11.46 1.17
N GLU A 16 14.27 12.16 0.64
CA GLU A 16 14.80 11.90 -0.71
C GLU A 16 15.27 10.44 -0.90
N LYS A 17 15.86 9.85 0.15
CA LYS A 17 16.28 8.45 0.13
C LYS A 17 15.10 7.49 -0.05
N ASP A 18 14.00 7.71 0.68
CA ASP A 18 12.82 6.85 0.59
C ASP A 18 12.15 7.01 -0.78
N ARG A 19 12.14 8.23 -1.34
CA ARG A 19 11.67 8.50 -2.70
C ARG A 19 12.45 7.68 -3.73
N GLN A 20 13.78 7.73 -3.67
CA GLN A 20 14.65 6.98 -4.58
C GLN A 20 14.41 5.47 -4.48
N SER A 21 14.25 4.95 -3.26
CA SER A 21 13.93 3.53 -3.05
C SER A 21 12.57 3.14 -3.65
N ILE A 22 11.54 3.99 -3.51
CA ILE A 22 10.23 3.74 -4.13
C ILE A 22 10.31 3.76 -5.64
N GLU A 23 11.04 4.72 -6.22
CA GLU A 23 11.25 4.81 -7.67
C GLU A 23 11.99 3.58 -8.22
N GLU A 24 13.01 3.09 -7.49
CA GLU A 24 13.73 1.88 -7.86
C GLU A 24 12.83 0.64 -7.79
N VAL A 25 12.07 0.47 -6.70
CA VAL A 25 11.10 -0.62 -6.58
C VAL A 25 10.09 -0.54 -7.72
N PHE A 26 9.53 0.64 -8.01
CA PHE A 26 8.57 0.81 -9.12
C PHE A 26 9.16 0.41 -10.47
N LYS A 27 10.41 0.81 -10.78
CA LYS A 27 11.09 0.46 -12.04
C LYS A 27 11.31 -1.05 -12.17
N ASN A 28 11.55 -1.74 -11.06
CA ASN A 28 11.83 -3.18 -11.02
C ASN A 28 10.58 -4.05 -10.81
N THR A 29 9.44 -3.44 -10.51
CA THR A 29 8.18 -4.18 -10.29
C THR A 29 7.53 -4.49 -11.63
N CYS A 30 7.41 -5.78 -11.94
CA CYS A 30 6.60 -6.27 -13.05
C CYS A 30 5.20 -6.61 -12.53
N ILE A 31 4.17 -6.05 -13.15
CA ILE A 31 2.78 -6.32 -12.79
C ILE A 31 2.11 -6.92 -14.02
N GLU A 32 1.83 -8.22 -13.95
CA GLU A 32 1.19 -8.97 -15.04
C GLU A 32 -0.33 -8.93 -14.95
N ALA A 33 -0.88 -8.70 -13.75
CA ALA A 33 -2.31 -8.62 -13.55
C ALA A 33 -2.91 -7.37 -14.22
N GLU A 34 -4.01 -7.55 -14.93
CA GLU A 34 -4.80 -6.48 -15.53
C GLU A 34 -6.16 -6.40 -14.84
N ASP A 35 -6.69 -5.19 -14.76
CA ASP A 35 -8.01 -4.92 -14.18
C ASP A 35 -8.14 -5.30 -12.69
N THR A 36 -7.05 -5.13 -11.94
CA THR A 36 -6.96 -5.39 -10.49
C THR A 36 -6.28 -4.25 -9.73
N ILE A 37 -6.38 -4.30 -8.40
CA ILE A 37 -5.58 -3.47 -7.49
C ILE A 37 -4.54 -4.38 -6.83
N GLU A 38 -3.27 -4.14 -7.16
CA GLU A 38 -2.13 -4.90 -6.63
C GLU A 38 -1.36 -4.07 -5.60
N PHE A 39 -0.59 -4.75 -4.75
CA PHE A 39 0.24 -4.12 -3.74
C PHE A 39 1.64 -4.70 -3.75
N THR A 40 2.63 -3.82 -3.74
CA THR A 40 4.01 -4.17 -3.37
C THR A 40 4.28 -3.66 -1.97
N LEU A 41 4.68 -4.54 -1.05
CA LEU A 41 5.12 -4.14 0.29
C LEU A 41 6.53 -3.53 0.21
N LEU A 42 6.67 -2.28 0.64
CA LEU A 42 7.95 -1.56 0.67
C LEU A 42 8.63 -1.72 2.03
N SER A 43 7.87 -1.62 3.11
CA SER A 43 8.37 -1.84 4.47
C SER A 43 7.25 -2.11 5.47
N GLN A 44 7.57 -2.80 6.56
CA GLN A 44 6.71 -2.91 7.73
C GLN A 44 7.41 -2.38 8.98
N ALA A 45 6.67 -1.72 9.87
CA ALA A 45 7.16 -1.24 11.16
C ALA A 45 6.04 -1.23 12.20
N VAL A 46 6.39 -1.24 13.49
CA VAL A 46 5.44 -1.03 14.58
C VAL A 46 5.77 0.29 15.26
N ASN A 47 4.78 1.17 15.44
CA ASN A 47 5.01 2.44 16.13
C ASN A 47 4.95 2.29 17.66
N HIS A 48 5.19 3.39 18.38
CA HIS A 48 5.17 3.41 19.86
C HIS A 48 3.79 3.09 20.48
N LYS A 49 2.71 3.10 19.68
CA LYS A 49 1.35 2.71 20.10
C LYS A 49 1.03 1.25 19.81
N GLY A 50 1.99 0.49 19.25
CA GLY A 50 1.76 -0.89 18.85
C GLY A 50 0.96 -1.05 17.55
N GLU A 51 0.75 0.02 16.79
CA GLU A 51 0.07 -0.04 15.49
C GLU A 51 1.06 -0.54 14.43
N LEU A 52 0.59 -1.41 13.53
CA LEU A 52 1.39 -1.91 12.42
C LEU A 52 1.29 -0.95 11.23
N LEU A 53 2.44 -0.45 10.79
CA LEU A 53 2.58 0.43 9.63
C LEU A 53 3.05 -0.41 8.45
N LEU A 54 2.21 -0.52 7.42
CA LEU A 54 2.59 -1.12 6.15
C LEU A 54 2.75 -0.01 5.11
N ILE A 55 3.98 0.25 4.70
CA ILE A 55 4.27 1.12 3.58
C ILE A 55 4.19 0.28 2.31
N THR A 56 3.29 0.64 1.41
CA THR A 56 3.00 -0.11 0.19
C THR A 56 3.09 0.79 -1.01
N LEU A 57 3.35 0.19 -2.17
CA LEU A 57 3.07 0.79 -3.46
C LEU A 57 1.78 0.16 -3.96
N ILE A 58 0.71 0.97 -4.05
CA ILE A 58 -0.59 0.53 -4.52
C ILE A 58 -0.62 0.70 -6.03
N HIS A 59 -0.92 -0.36 -6.75
CA HIS A 59 -0.93 -0.37 -8.21
C HIS A 59 -2.37 -0.49 -8.71
N ASN A 60 -2.88 0.57 -9.32
CA ASN A 60 -4.15 0.52 -10.02
C ASN A 60 -3.90 0.08 -11.46
N THR A 61 -4.08 -1.22 -11.74
CA THR A 61 -3.92 -1.77 -13.11
C THR A 61 -5.21 -1.63 -13.93
N THR A 62 -6.29 -1.10 -13.35
CA THR A 62 -7.59 -0.93 -14.02
C THR A 62 -7.60 0.28 -14.97
N ASN A 63 -8.71 0.44 -15.68
CA ASN A 63 -9.03 1.63 -16.48
C ASN A 63 -9.91 2.65 -15.73
N GLN A 64 -10.11 2.47 -14.42
CA GLN A 64 -10.97 3.31 -13.59
C GLN A 64 -10.21 3.90 -12.40
N ASN A 65 -10.73 4.97 -11.81
CA ASN A 65 -10.18 5.52 -10.58
C ASN A 65 -10.45 4.54 -9.42
N PHE A 66 -9.42 4.23 -8.64
CA PHE A 66 -9.58 3.50 -7.38
C PHE A 66 -9.53 4.48 -6.21
N THR A 67 -10.60 4.59 -5.45
CA THR A 67 -10.63 5.47 -4.26
C THR A 67 -10.71 4.61 -3.01
N LEU A 68 -9.80 4.87 -2.06
CA LEU A 68 -9.80 4.20 -0.76
C LEU A 68 -10.86 4.78 0.17
N ASN A 69 -12.13 4.75 -0.24
CA ASN A 69 -13.25 5.19 0.57
C ASN A 69 -14.05 3.97 1.04
N ASN A 70 -14.04 3.68 2.35
CA ASN A 70 -14.64 2.48 2.93
C ASN A 70 -14.14 1.18 2.27
N GLN A 71 -12.84 1.11 1.96
CA GLN A 71 -12.22 -0.06 1.35
C GLN A 71 -11.62 -0.96 2.42
N THR A 72 -11.94 -2.25 2.39
CA THR A 72 -11.34 -3.24 3.27
C THR A 72 -10.02 -3.71 2.69
N ILE A 73 -8.94 -3.43 3.40
CA ILE A 73 -7.60 -3.90 3.05
C ILE A 73 -7.25 -5.06 3.96
N GLY A 74 -6.88 -6.18 3.34
CA GLY A 74 -6.42 -7.37 4.01
C GLY A 74 -4.92 -7.60 3.80
N TYR A 75 -4.30 -8.30 4.74
CA TYR A 75 -2.97 -8.87 4.52
C TYR A 75 -2.85 -10.26 5.13
N LYS A 76 -1.97 -11.06 4.53
CA LYS A 76 -1.64 -12.41 4.99
C LYS A 76 -0.26 -12.43 5.63
N THR A 77 -0.14 -13.09 6.78
CA THR A 77 1.16 -13.32 7.43
C THR A 77 1.75 -14.68 7.05
N ASP A 78 3.03 -14.88 7.35
CA ASP A 78 3.73 -16.16 7.28
C ASP A 78 3.12 -17.25 8.17
N GLU A 79 2.52 -16.87 9.29
CA GLU A 79 1.70 -17.73 10.16
C GLU A 79 0.32 -18.07 9.56
N GLN A 80 0.04 -17.66 8.33
CA GLN A 80 -1.23 -17.85 7.62
C GLN A 80 -2.42 -17.11 8.23
N ASN A 81 -2.20 -16.19 9.17
CA ASN A 81 -3.25 -15.31 9.66
C ASN A 81 -3.66 -14.34 8.54
N ILE A 82 -4.96 -14.11 8.42
CA ILE A 82 -5.54 -13.09 7.55
C ILE A 82 -6.12 -12.01 8.43
N ILE A 83 -5.64 -10.79 8.24
CA ILE A 83 -6.07 -9.62 9.00
C ILE A 83 -6.66 -8.63 8.03
N LYS A 84 -7.76 -8.00 8.45
CA LYS A 84 -8.54 -7.08 7.61
C LYS A 84 -8.87 -5.83 8.39
N HIS A 85 -8.83 -4.68 7.72
CA HIS A 85 -9.26 -3.43 8.29
C HIS A 85 -9.86 -2.53 7.21
N SER A 86 -10.97 -1.87 7.53
CA SER A 86 -11.62 -0.94 6.60
C SER A 86 -11.02 0.44 6.75
N PHE A 87 -10.53 0.98 5.64
CA PHE A 87 -9.93 2.30 5.56
C PHE A 87 -10.84 3.28 4.83
N THR A 88 -10.96 4.49 5.37
CA THR A 88 -11.73 5.58 4.78
C THR A 88 -10.86 6.81 4.59
N TYR A 89 -10.25 6.87 3.40
CA TYR A 89 -9.44 7.96 2.87
C TYR A 89 -10.11 8.52 1.60
N PRO A 90 -11.20 9.30 1.73
CA PRO A 90 -11.98 9.78 0.58
C PRO A 90 -11.18 10.70 -0.36
N THR A 91 -10.05 11.25 0.11
CA THR A 91 -9.15 12.07 -0.70
C THR A 91 -8.06 11.28 -1.41
N LEU A 92 -7.94 9.98 -1.13
CA LEU A 92 -6.93 9.11 -1.75
C LEU A 92 -7.57 8.38 -2.94
N THR A 93 -7.44 9.01 -4.10
CA THR A 93 -7.84 8.44 -5.39
C THR A 93 -6.60 8.15 -6.21
N ILE A 94 -6.48 6.90 -6.67
CA ILE A 94 -5.40 6.40 -7.52
C ILE A 94 -5.95 6.33 -8.95
N PRO A 95 -5.43 7.15 -9.88
CA PRO A 95 -5.89 7.13 -11.28
C PRO A 95 -5.64 5.79 -11.96
N PRO A 96 -6.25 5.55 -13.13
CA PRO A 96 -5.97 4.37 -13.95
C PRO A 96 -4.47 4.25 -14.24
N LYS A 97 -3.99 3.01 -14.33
CA LYS A 97 -2.61 2.67 -14.70
C LYS A 97 -1.56 3.47 -13.89
N THR A 98 -1.84 3.68 -12.61
CA THR A 98 -1.01 4.49 -11.71
C THR A 98 -0.61 3.69 -10.48
N SER A 99 0.65 3.84 -10.10
CA SER A 99 1.20 3.34 -8.84
C SER A 99 1.36 4.50 -7.86
N THR A 100 0.87 4.34 -6.64
CA THR A 100 0.91 5.38 -5.60
C THR A 100 1.36 4.81 -4.26
N PRO A 101 2.42 5.37 -3.64
CA PRO A 101 2.84 4.91 -2.34
C PRO A 101 1.87 5.36 -1.26
N TRP A 102 1.62 4.48 -0.29
CA TRP A 102 0.75 4.76 0.84
C TRP A 102 1.18 4.01 2.10
N THR A 103 0.92 4.60 3.26
CA THR A 103 1.11 3.92 4.54
C THR A 103 -0.25 3.56 5.11
N PHE A 104 -0.50 2.26 5.28
CA PHE A 104 -1.62 1.77 6.06
C PHE A 104 -1.20 1.64 7.52
N ILE A 105 -2.02 2.17 8.42
CA ILE A 105 -1.82 2.08 9.86
C ILE A 105 -2.90 1.14 10.39
N PHE A 106 -2.54 -0.11 10.66
CA PHE A 106 -3.43 -1.10 11.25
C PHE A 106 -3.40 -0.97 12.77
N PRO A 107 -4.57 -0.94 13.44
CA PRO A 107 -4.64 -0.82 14.89
C PRO A 107 -4.04 -2.04 15.59
N GLN A 108 -3.70 -1.89 16.87
CA GLN A 108 -2.95 -2.82 17.74
C GLN A 108 -3.58 -4.22 17.90
N GLU A 109 -4.76 -4.49 17.35
CA GLU A 109 -5.42 -5.79 17.44
C GLU A 109 -4.67 -6.93 16.70
N VAL A 110 -3.50 -6.63 16.12
CA VAL A 110 -2.74 -7.56 15.30
C VAL A 110 -1.31 -7.72 15.81
N PRO A 111 -0.80 -8.96 15.95
CA PRO A 111 0.59 -9.19 16.32
C PRO A 111 1.55 -8.53 15.32
N GLY A 112 2.17 -7.42 15.73
CA GLY A 112 3.04 -6.62 14.87
C GLY A 112 4.40 -7.27 14.52
N THR A 113 4.61 -8.52 14.90
CA THR A 113 5.89 -9.24 14.72
C THR A 113 5.90 -10.19 13.52
N SER A 114 4.74 -10.63 13.04
CA SER A 114 4.69 -11.59 11.92
C SER A 114 5.07 -10.91 10.59
N ARG A 115 5.70 -11.65 9.69
CA ARG A 115 6.10 -11.11 8.38
C ARG A 115 4.87 -11.04 7.47
N VAL A 116 4.63 -9.88 6.87
CA VAL A 116 3.57 -9.74 5.86
C VAL A 116 4.03 -10.36 4.55
N LEU A 117 3.21 -11.27 4.00
CA LEU A 117 3.47 -11.98 2.74
C LEU A 117 2.74 -11.35 1.55
N SER A 118 1.49 -10.93 1.74
CA SER A 118 0.69 -10.32 0.69
C SER A 118 -0.34 -9.36 1.28
N ILE A 119 -0.77 -8.39 0.47
CA ILE A 119 -1.78 -7.38 0.79
C ILE A 119 -2.79 -7.38 -0.36
N PHE A 120 -4.07 -7.22 -0.05
CA PHE A 120 -5.15 -7.27 -1.03
C PHE A 120 -6.32 -6.35 -0.65
N VAL A 121 -7.12 -5.97 -1.63
CA VAL A 121 -8.47 -5.40 -1.42
C VAL A 121 -9.46 -6.56 -1.38
N GLU A 122 -10.41 -6.54 -0.44
CA GLU A 122 -11.53 -7.49 -0.38
C GLU A 122 -12.71 -7.10 -1.28
#